data_AF-A0A3D3GTP0-F1
#
_entry.id   AF-A0A3D3GTP0-F1
#
_cell.length_a   1.000
_cell.length_b   1.000
_cell.length_c   1.000
_cell.angle_alpha   90.00
_cell.angle_beta   90.00
_cell.angle_gamma   90.00
#
_symmetry.space_group_name_H-M   'P 1'
#
loop_
_entity.id
_entity.type
_entity.pdbx_description
1 polymer ?
#
loop_
_entity_poly.entity_id
_entity_poly.type
_entity_poly.pdbx_seq_one_letter_code
_entity_poly.pdbx_strand_id
1 'polypeptide(L)'
;QTKGALDAQTFSTEDQRLATMQLKINIESLVKRGTIAFNKEMLGSARQYFEKALQSLLSTTVKNDYVTTRQADVAQHLEGITDALKHTNAKDAAKKAKSEENELDLLFQPKKKW
;
A
#
# COMPACT_ATOMS: atom_id res chain seq x y z
N GLN A 1 -10.34 27.89 -44.88
CA GLN A 1 -9.36 27.03 -44.19
C GLN A 1 -9.86 26.77 -42.77
N THR A 2 -10.29 25.55 -42.47
CA THR A 2 -10.65 25.10 -41.11
C THR A 2 -9.37 24.78 -40.32
N LYS A 3 -8.53 25.79 -40.08
CA LYS A 3 -7.47 25.68 -39.09
C LYS A 3 -8.14 25.75 -37.70
N GLY A 4 -8.15 24.63 -36.98
CA GLY A 4 -8.58 24.58 -35.57
C GLY A 4 -9.90 23.88 -35.27
N ALA A 5 -10.60 23.33 -36.26
CA ALA A 5 -11.76 22.49 -35.99
C ALA A 5 -11.29 21.04 -35.73
N LEU A 6 -11.08 20.69 -34.46
CA LEU A 6 -10.93 19.28 -34.06
C LEU A 6 -12.31 18.63 -34.16
N ASP A 7 -12.43 17.52 -34.87
CA ASP A 7 -13.70 16.81 -34.94
C ASP A 7 -14.04 16.17 -33.58
N ALA A 8 -15.32 16.01 -33.30
CA ALA A 8 -15.80 15.54 -32.00
C ALA A 8 -15.30 14.13 -31.64
N GLN A 9 -15.07 13.27 -32.64
CA GLN A 9 -14.59 11.91 -32.43
C GLN A 9 -13.12 11.91 -31.99
N THR A 10 -12.28 12.70 -32.66
CA THR A 10 -10.88 12.89 -32.27
C THR A 10 -10.78 13.51 -30.88
N PHE A 11 -11.61 14.51 -30.56
CA PHE A 11 -11.64 15.12 -29.23
C PHE A 11 -11.97 14.08 -28.14
N SER A 12 -13.04 13.30 -28.32
CA SER A 12 -13.46 12.29 -27.33
C SER A 12 -12.41 11.19 -27.15
N THR A 13 -11.73 10.80 -28.22
CA THR A 13 -10.68 9.78 -28.18
C THR A 13 -9.47 10.26 -27.38
N GLU A 14 -9.02 11.50 -27.61
CA GLU A 14 -7.91 12.08 -26.86
C GLU A 14 -8.27 12.35 -25.40
N ASP A 15 -9.51 12.75 -25.11
CA ASP A 15 -10.00 12.91 -23.73
C ASP A 15 -9.95 11.58 -22.94
N GLN A 16 -10.42 10.48 -23.54
CA GLN A 16 -10.31 9.14 -22.95
C GLN A 16 -8.86 8.70 -22.74
N ARG A 17 -7.98 9.06 -23.69
CA ARG A 17 -6.54 8.77 -23.60
C ARG A 17 -5.90 9.52 -22.44
N LEU A 18 -6.23 10.81 -22.26
CA LEU A 18 -5.76 11.62 -21.14
C LEU A 18 -6.27 11.09 -19.80
N ALA A 19 -7.56 10.75 -19.70
CA ALA A 19 -8.12 10.15 -18.49
C ALA A 19 -7.41 8.84 -18.11
N THR A 20 -7.13 8.00 -19.11
CA THR A 20 -6.36 6.75 -18.91
C THR A 20 -4.94 7.04 -18.44
N MET A 21 -4.26 8.04 -19.01
CA MET A 21 -2.91 8.42 -18.61
C MET A 21 -2.88 8.95 -17.17
N GLN A 22 -3.86 9.76 -16.78
CA GLN A 22 -3.98 10.29 -15.44
C GLN A 22 -4.20 9.19 -14.39
N LEU A 23 -5.03 8.20 -14.71
CA LEU A 23 -5.20 7.02 -13.87
C LEU A 23 -3.86 6.28 -13.70
N LYS A 24 -3.16 5.98 -14.80
CA LYS A 24 -1.86 5.29 -14.76
C LYS A 24 -0.87 6.03 -13.87
N ILE A 25 -0.71 7.33 -14.06
CA ILE A 25 0.21 8.16 -13.26
C ILE A 25 -0.17 8.12 -11.77
N ASN A 26 -1.46 8.19 -11.45
CA ASN A 26 -1.93 8.09 -10.08
C ASN A 26 -1.54 6.75 -9.43
N ILE A 27 -1.80 5.64 -10.12
CA ILE A 27 -1.51 4.29 -9.63
C ILE A 27 -0.01 4.09 -9.44
N GLU A 28 0.82 4.42 -10.44
CA GLU A 28 2.28 4.26 -10.32
C GLU A 28 2.87 5.13 -9.20
N SER A 29 2.32 6.33 -8.99
CA SER A 29 2.72 7.20 -7.86
C SER A 29 2.38 6.58 -6.50
N LEU A 30 1.19 6.01 -6.36
CA LEU A 30 0.76 5.34 -5.12
C LEU A 30 1.59 4.07 -4.86
N VAL A 31 1.78 3.23 -5.88
CA VAL A 31 2.60 2.01 -5.79
C VAL A 31 4.03 2.37 -5.38
N LYS A 32 4.65 3.36 -6.02
CA LYS A 32 6.01 3.81 -5.65
C LYS A 32 6.10 4.25 -4.19
N ARG A 33 5.13 5.02 -3.69
CA ARG A 33 5.09 5.45 -2.28
C ARG A 33 4.85 4.26 -1.34
N GLY A 34 3.97 3.33 -1.72
CA GLY A 34 3.72 2.09 -1.00
C GLY A 34 4.98 1.25 -0.85
N THR A 35 5.72 1.03 -1.93
CA THR A 35 6.98 0.28 -1.93
C THR A 35 8.05 0.96 -1.09
N ILE A 36 8.20 2.29 -1.16
CA ILE A 36 9.15 3.02 -0.32
C ILE A 36 8.78 2.88 1.16
N ALA A 37 7.50 2.99 1.51
CA ALA A 37 7.04 2.82 2.89
C ALA A 37 7.27 1.38 3.38
N PHE A 38 7.01 0.39 2.53
CA PHE A 38 7.26 -1.02 2.84
C PHE A 38 8.73 -1.30 3.13
N ASN A 39 9.62 -0.81 2.27
CA ASN A 39 11.07 -0.98 2.43
C ASN A 39 11.63 -0.25 3.67
N LYS A 40 10.90 0.73 4.20
CA LYS A 40 11.20 1.43 5.46
C LYS A 40 10.51 0.81 6.67
N GLU A 41 9.93 -0.38 6.52
CA GLU A 41 9.16 -1.10 7.56
C GLU A 41 7.94 -0.31 8.08
N MET A 42 7.50 0.73 7.36
CA MET A 42 6.30 1.51 7.67
C MET A 42 5.06 0.81 7.10
N LEU A 43 4.78 -0.39 7.60
CA LEU A 43 3.76 -1.30 7.04
C LEU A 43 2.35 -0.70 7.01
N GLY A 44 1.98 0.10 8.00
CA GLY A 44 0.68 0.80 8.02
C GLY A 44 0.53 1.82 6.90
N SER A 45 1.56 2.66 6.67
CA SER A 45 1.56 3.62 5.57
C SER A 45 1.63 2.93 4.21
N ALA A 46 2.42 1.85 4.09
CA ALA A 46 2.46 1.04 2.88
C ALA A 46 1.07 0.50 2.52
N ARG A 47 0.37 -0.10 3.50
CA ARG A 47 -0.99 -0.61 3.34
C ARG A 47 -1.95 0.47 2.84
N GLN A 48 -1.94 1.64 3.45
CA GLN A 48 -2.81 2.75 3.05
C GLN A 48 -2.59 3.18 1.59
N TYR A 49 -1.33 3.24 1.13
CA TYR A 49 -1.05 3.59 -0.27
C TYR A 49 -1.59 2.54 -1.24
N PHE A 50 -1.41 1.25 -0.95
CA PHE A 50 -1.90 0.16 -1.80
C PHE A 50 -3.42 0.03 -1.77
N GLU A 51 -4.08 0.19 -0.60
CA GLU A 51 -5.54 0.23 -0.50
C GLU A 51 -6.12 1.37 -1.33
N LYS A 52 -5.49 2.56 -1.28
CA LYS A 52 -5.90 3.70 -2.10
C LYS A 52 -5.71 3.42 -3.59
N ALA A 53 -4.62 2.76 -4.00
CA ALA A 53 -4.39 2.38 -5.38
C ALA A 53 -5.47 1.39 -5.86
N LEU A 54 -5.79 0.39 -5.05
CA LEU A 54 -6.83 -0.59 -5.35
C LEU A 54 -8.20 0.08 -5.49
N GLN A 55 -8.54 1.00 -4.58
CA GLN A 55 -9.80 1.75 -4.65
C GLN A 55 -9.90 2.59 -5.94
N SER A 56 -8.83 3.29 -6.35
CA SER A 56 -8.77 4.03 -7.61
C SER A 56 -8.95 3.13 -8.85
N LEU A 57 -8.43 1.90 -8.79
CA LEU A 57 -8.60 0.91 -9.86
C LEU A 57 -10.04 0.36 -9.91
N LEU A 58 -10.69 0.19 -8.76
CA LEU A 58 -12.06 -0.32 -8.67
C LEU A 58 -13.12 0.74 -9.04
N SER A 59 -12.84 2.02 -8.79
CA SER A 59 -13.74 3.13 -9.12
C SER A 59 -13.76 3.48 -10.61
N THR A 60 -12.78 2.98 -11.38
CA THR A 60 -12.67 3.23 -12.81
C THR A 60 -13.69 2.39 -13.59
N THR A 61 -14.42 3.02 -14.52
CA THR A 61 -15.37 2.34 -15.42
C THR A 61 -14.67 1.65 -16.61
N VAL A 62 -13.44 2.04 -16.91
CA VAL A 62 -12.59 1.47 -17.96
C VAL A 62 -11.97 0.15 -17.48
N LYS A 63 -12.44 -0.98 -18.02
CA LYS A 63 -11.83 -2.29 -17.80
C LYS A 63 -10.91 -2.61 -18.97
N ASN A 64 -9.61 -2.58 -18.71
CA ASN A 64 -8.58 -2.98 -19.68
C ASN A 64 -7.55 -3.89 -19.01
N ASP A 65 -6.65 -4.45 -19.81
CA ASP A 65 -5.60 -5.36 -19.32
C ASP A 65 -4.74 -4.70 -18.24
N TYR A 66 -4.40 -3.41 -18.39
CA TYR A 66 -3.62 -2.68 -17.40
C TYR A 66 -4.30 -2.67 -16.03
N VAL A 67 -5.59 -2.34 -15.98
CA VAL A 67 -6.36 -2.28 -14.72
C VAL A 67 -6.41 -3.66 -14.07
N THR A 68 -6.67 -4.70 -14.86
CA THR A 68 -6.77 -6.07 -14.35
C THR A 68 -5.44 -6.56 -13.77
N THR A 69 -4.35 -6.38 -14.53
CA THR A 69 -3.00 -6.76 -14.07
C THR A 69 -2.60 -5.96 -12.83
N ARG A 70 -2.82 -4.65 -12.82
CA ARG A 70 -2.46 -3.81 -11.66
C ARG A 70 -3.30 -4.09 -10.42
N GLN A 71 -4.56 -4.47 -10.57
CA GLN A 71 -5.37 -4.91 -9.43
C GLN A 71 -4.77 -6.16 -8.79
N ALA A 72 -4.35 -7.14 -9.60
CA ALA A 72 -3.70 -8.35 -9.11
C ALA A 72 -2.36 -8.04 -8.42
N ASP A 73 -1.51 -7.22 -9.04
CA ASP A 73 -0.23 -6.80 -8.46
C ASP A 73 -0.41 -6.10 -7.10
N VAL A 74 -1.34 -5.14 -7.02
CA VAL A 74 -1.61 -4.38 -5.79
C VAL A 74 -2.19 -5.29 -4.70
N ALA A 75 -3.06 -6.24 -5.06
CA ALA A 75 -3.60 -7.22 -4.12
C ALA A 75 -2.49 -8.11 -3.54
N GLN A 76 -1.55 -8.57 -4.37
CA GLN A 76 -0.40 -9.35 -3.91
C GLN A 76 0.49 -8.55 -2.94
N HIS A 77 0.71 -7.27 -3.20
CA HIS A 77 1.44 -6.41 -2.25
C HIS A 77 0.72 -6.26 -0.91
N LEU A 78 -0.62 -6.14 -0.91
CA LEU A 78 -1.41 -6.07 0.33
C LEU A 78 -1.37 -7.37 1.13
N GLU A 79 -1.37 -8.52 0.46
CA GLU A 79 -1.19 -9.82 1.11
C GLU A 79 0.19 -9.91 1.78
N GLY A 80 1.26 -9.56 1.07
CA GLY A 80 2.61 -9.53 1.63
C GLY A 80 2.75 -8.58 2.83
N ILE A 81 2.09 -7.43 2.81
CA ILE A 81 2.04 -6.52 3.97
C ILE A 81 1.28 -7.14 5.14
N THR A 82 0.18 -7.84 4.87
CA THR A 82 -0.63 -8.50 5.89
C THR A 82 0.19 -9.58 6.60
N ASP A 83 0.97 -10.36 5.86
CA ASP A 83 1.83 -11.37 6.44
C ASP A 83 3.00 -10.77 7.22
N ALA A 84 3.64 -9.71 6.69
CA ALA A 84 4.65 -8.96 7.43
C ALA A 84 4.12 -8.42 8.76
N LEU A 85 2.89 -7.87 8.78
CA LEU A 85 2.24 -7.40 10.00
C LEU A 85 1.98 -8.53 11.01
N LYS A 86 1.54 -9.72 10.55
CA LYS A 86 1.36 -10.89 11.44
C LYS A 86 2.68 -11.28 12.10
N HIS A 87 3.76 -11.33 11.34
CA HIS A 87 5.08 -11.70 11.84
C HIS A 87 5.64 -10.67 12.84
N THR A 88 5.54 -9.38 12.54
CA THR A 88 5.99 -8.31 13.45
C THR A 88 5.21 -8.35 14.76
N ASN A 89 3.88 -8.45 14.69
CA ASN A 89 3.03 -8.49 15.89
C ASN A 89 3.33 -9.72 16.78
N ALA A 90 3.54 -10.89 16.16
CA ALA A 90 3.90 -12.10 16.90
C ALA A 90 5.26 -11.96 17.61
N LYS A 91 6.24 -11.37 16.94
CA LYS A 91 7.58 -11.11 17.49
C LYS A 91 7.53 -10.10 18.64
N ASP A 92 6.75 -9.04 18.49
CA ASP A 92 6.59 -8.01 19.52
C ASP A 92 5.86 -8.56 20.76
N ALA A 93 4.83 -9.38 20.57
CA ALA A 93 4.14 -10.06 21.66
C ALA A 93 5.09 -10.99 22.45
N ALA A 94 5.91 -11.78 21.76
CA ALA A 94 6.90 -12.65 22.40
C ALA A 94 7.97 -11.86 23.16
N LYS A 95 8.43 -10.73 22.58
CA LYS A 95 9.41 -9.86 23.25
C LYS A 95 8.83 -9.21 24.50
N LYS A 96 7.57 -8.78 24.47
CA LYS A 96 6.88 -8.20 25.62
C LYS A 96 6.71 -9.22 26.75
N ALA A 97 6.25 -10.44 26.44
CA ALA A 97 6.11 -11.51 27.42
C ALA A 97 7.45 -11.84 28.13
N LYS A 98 8.54 -11.92 27.37
CA LYS A 98 9.88 -12.16 27.94
C LYS A 98 10.38 -10.99 28.80
N SER A 99 10.02 -9.76 28.45
CA SER A 99 10.37 -8.57 29.23
C SER A 99 9.62 -8.55 30.57
N GLU A 100 8.32 -8.87 30.55
CA GLU A 100 7.49 -8.93 31.76
C GLU A 100 7.95 -10.05 32.72
N GLU A 101 8.34 -11.21 32.19
CA GLU A 101 8.92 -12.31 32.97
C GLU A 101 10.21 -11.88 33.70
N ASN A 102 11.13 -11.22 32.98
CA ASN A 102 12.40 -10.77 33.55
C ASN A 102 12.21 -9.66 34.60
N GLU A 103 11.25 -8.76 34.39
CA GLU A 103 10.91 -7.71 35.37
C GLU A 103 10.32 -8.29 36.65
N LEU A 104 9.44 -9.30 36.54
CA LEU A 104 8.92 -10.04 37.68
C LEU A 104 10.05 -10.72 38.46
N ASP A 105 10.96 -11.39 37.78
CA ASP A 105 12.07 -12.10 38.43
C ASP A 105 13.00 -11.13 39.17
N LEU A 106 13.22 -9.93 38.61
CA LEU A 106 13.94 -8.82 39.26
C LEU A 106 13.24 -8.31 40.52
N LEU A 107 11.91 -8.23 40.51
CA LEU A 107 11.10 -7.73 41.62
C LEU A 107 11.14 -8.66 42.85
N PHE A 108 11.29 -9.97 42.61
CA PHE A 108 11.34 -11.00 43.66
C PHE A 108 12.77 -11.43 44.02
N GLN A 109 13.81 -10.74 43.55
CA GLN A 109 15.17 -11.04 43.98
C GLN A 109 15.32 -10.86 45.50
N PRO A 110 16.07 -11.75 46.18
CA PRO A 110 16.33 -11.61 47.61
C PRO A 110 16.97 -10.24 47.85
N LYS A 111 16.28 -9.38 48.60
CA LYS A 111 16.78 -8.04 48.89
C LYS A 111 18.15 -8.17 49.55
N LYS A 112 19.16 -7.49 48.97
CA LYS A 112 20.48 -7.36 49.60
C LYS A 112 20.27 -6.76 50.99
N LYS A 113 20.56 -7.55 52.01
CA LYS A 113 20.68 -7.04 53.38
C LYS A 113 21.91 -6.14 53.39
N TRP A 114 21.70 -4.90 53.83
CA TRP A 114 22.75 -3.95 54.17
C TRP A 114 23.60 -4.50 55.33
#